data_AF-A0A919KDB7-F1
#
_entry.id   AF-A0A919KDB7-F1
#
_cell.length_a   1.000
_cell.length_b   1.000
_cell.length_c   1.000
_cell.angle_alpha   90.00
_cell.angle_beta   90.00
_cell.angle_gamma   90.00
#
_symmetry.space_group_name_H-M   'P 1'
#
loop_
_entity.id
_entity.type
_entity.pdbx_description
1 polymer ?
#
loop_
_entity_poly.entity_id
_entity_poly.type
_entity_poly.pdbx_seq_one_letter_code
_entity_poly.pdbx_strand_id
1 'polypeptide(L)'
;MPAVHGRVCYHPCESSCNRADLDGAVSIHGVERFLGDLALDRGWQFDPPPAPSGRRVLVVGAGPSGLSAAYHLARLGHQVVIHDAEAEPGGMMRYGIPAYRLPRDVLAAEIARIAALGVHIVTGHPVRDLRTERREGRFDAVFVAVGAHLSKRVDIPAREAGRIVDAVGLLHRVAAGERPAIGRRVAVYGGGNTAMDVARVARRLGAEEALIVYRRTRAQMPAHADEADEAEREGVKINWLRSIQAFDGPELTVEIMALDQAGRPVPTGRFEKLAADTVVLALGQRADTAFLQDIPGIEFTADGTVVVSPEMMTGCPGVFAGGDMVPAERTVTVSVGHGRSAARHIDAYLRGQSASEPGAPPVAGYGDLHPWYFGDAGRRIQREREPAVRTADFAEVVDGLDAGAATYEAARCLSCGTCFECDGCFGACPEDAVIKLGPGRRYRFGYDRCTGCATCFDQCPVHAISMIPEVRP
;
A
#
# COMPACT_ATOMS: atom_id res chain seq x y z
N MET A 1 -7.63 -2.06 7.42
CA MET A 1 -6.51 -1.94 8.37
C MET A 1 -6.01 -0.49 8.39
N PRO A 2 -6.80 0.47 8.89
CA PRO A 2 -6.44 1.89 8.89
C PRO A 2 -5.15 2.18 9.69
N ALA A 3 -4.92 1.47 10.81
CA ALA A 3 -3.72 1.66 11.62
C ALA A 3 -2.44 1.28 10.85
N VAL A 4 -2.54 0.35 9.90
CA VAL A 4 -1.45 -0.02 9.00
C VAL A 4 -1.29 1.00 7.87
N HIS A 5 -2.38 1.36 7.17
CA HIS A 5 -2.30 2.21 5.98
C HIS A 5 -1.82 3.62 6.31
N GLY A 6 -2.27 4.19 7.42
CA GLY A 6 -1.80 5.48 7.91
C GLY A 6 -0.31 5.52 8.30
N ARG A 7 0.40 4.38 8.28
CA ARG A 7 1.85 4.29 8.53
C ARG A 7 2.69 3.99 7.28
N VAL A 8 2.16 3.22 6.34
CA VAL A 8 2.95 2.65 5.23
C VAL A 8 2.50 3.09 3.84
N CYS A 9 1.35 3.75 3.73
CA CYS A 9 0.86 4.29 2.47
C CYS A 9 1.67 5.54 2.10
N TYR A 10 2.03 5.68 0.83
CA TYR A 10 2.66 6.88 0.28
C TYR A 10 1.67 8.03 -0.01
N HIS A 11 0.50 8.00 0.66
CA HIS A 11 -0.52 9.05 0.66
C HIS A 11 -0.80 9.72 -0.71
N PRO A 12 -1.04 8.95 -1.79
CA PRO A 12 -1.37 9.53 -3.11
C PRO A 12 -2.68 10.34 -3.08
N CYS A 13 -3.56 10.04 -2.11
CA CYS A 13 -4.79 10.80 -1.86
C CYS A 13 -4.52 12.26 -1.47
N GLU A 14 -3.37 12.56 -0.85
CA GLU A 14 -3.02 13.93 -0.45
C GLU A 14 -2.46 14.74 -1.62
N SER A 15 -1.78 14.08 -2.57
CA SER A 15 -1.27 14.73 -3.79
C SER A 15 -2.38 15.22 -4.72
N SER A 16 -3.55 14.58 -4.70
CA SER A 16 -4.73 14.97 -5.48
C SER A 16 -5.77 15.75 -4.67
N CYS A 17 -5.44 16.15 -3.43
CA CYS A 17 -6.37 16.89 -2.58
C CYS A 17 -6.52 18.34 -3.08
N ASN A 18 -7.74 18.75 -3.46
CA ASN A 18 -8.04 20.12 -3.87
C ASN A 18 -7.61 21.20 -2.84
N ARG A 19 -7.49 20.86 -1.56
CA ARG A 19 -7.03 21.83 -0.54
C ARG A 19 -5.54 22.19 -0.68
N ALA A 20 -4.76 21.39 -1.41
CA ALA A 20 -3.37 21.70 -1.72
C ALA A 20 -3.22 23.06 -2.43
N ASP A 21 -4.21 23.46 -3.23
CA ASP A 21 -4.25 24.75 -3.95
C ASP A 21 -4.74 25.93 -3.09
N LEU A 22 -5.11 25.68 -1.82
CA LEU A 22 -5.56 26.71 -0.88
C LEU A 22 -4.51 26.99 0.21
N ASP A 23 -4.30 26.04 1.12
CA ASP A 23 -3.42 26.20 2.30
C ASP A 23 -2.64 24.92 2.66
N GLY A 24 -2.68 23.92 1.78
CA GLY A 24 -2.02 22.63 1.93
C GLY A 24 -3.00 21.47 2.11
N ALA A 25 -2.64 20.30 1.59
CA ALA A 25 -3.48 19.11 1.66
C ALA A 25 -3.90 18.76 3.10
N VAL A 26 -5.05 18.11 3.23
CA VAL A 26 -5.45 17.47 4.49
C VAL A 26 -4.46 16.35 4.80
N SER A 27 -4.06 16.21 6.07
CA SER A 27 -3.30 15.03 6.52
C SER A 27 -4.23 13.81 6.61
N ILE A 28 -4.68 13.30 5.46
CA ILE A 28 -5.60 12.17 5.31
C ILE A 28 -4.99 10.93 5.97
N HIS A 29 -3.73 10.61 5.71
CA HIS A 29 -3.09 9.43 6.29
C HIS A 29 -2.90 9.57 7.81
N GLY A 30 -2.62 10.78 8.30
CA GLY A 30 -2.50 11.06 9.74
C GLY A 30 -3.83 10.88 10.48
N VAL A 31 -4.93 11.34 9.87
CA VAL A 31 -6.30 11.10 10.38
C VAL A 31 -6.67 9.62 10.30
N GLU A 32 -6.34 8.94 9.19
CA GLU A 32 -6.56 7.49 9.04
C GLU A 32 -5.83 6.70 10.12
N ARG A 33 -4.56 7.04 10.39
CA ARG A 33 -3.76 6.44 11.46
C ARG A 33 -4.41 6.64 12.81
N PHE A 34 -4.80 7.88 13.14
CA PHE A 34 -5.47 8.18 14.41
C PHE A 34 -6.74 7.34 14.61
N LEU A 35 -7.59 7.24 13.58
CA LEU A 35 -8.80 6.42 13.65
C LEU A 35 -8.50 4.93 13.80
N GLY A 36 -7.45 4.44 13.13
CA GLY A 36 -6.96 3.08 13.29
C GLY A 36 -6.50 2.79 14.71
N ASP A 37 -5.62 3.63 15.24
CA ASP A 37 -5.05 3.49 16.59
C ASP A 37 -6.16 3.60 17.66
N LEU A 38 -7.10 4.53 17.49
CA LEU A 38 -8.28 4.65 18.37
C LEU A 38 -9.17 3.40 18.32
N ALA A 39 -9.37 2.82 17.14
CA ALA A 39 -10.16 1.58 17.00
C ALA A 39 -9.50 0.41 17.74
N LEU A 40 -8.16 0.34 17.73
CA LEU A 40 -7.41 -0.67 18.48
C LEU A 40 -7.51 -0.44 19.99
N ASP A 41 -7.28 0.79 20.45
CA ASP A 41 -7.38 1.19 21.87
C ASP A 41 -8.78 0.91 22.44
N ARG A 42 -9.83 1.21 21.68
CA ARG A 42 -11.23 0.97 22.08
C ARG A 42 -11.72 -0.44 21.84
N GLY A 43 -10.91 -1.31 21.24
CA GLY A 43 -11.27 -2.70 20.93
C GLY A 43 -12.43 -2.84 19.94
N TRP A 44 -12.59 -1.89 19.00
CA TRP A 44 -13.69 -1.89 18.03
C TRP A 44 -13.60 -3.10 17.07
N GLN A 45 -14.67 -3.90 17.08
CA GLN A 45 -14.82 -5.07 16.22
C GLN A 45 -15.64 -4.76 14.97
N PHE A 46 -15.53 -5.63 13.97
CA PHE A 46 -16.39 -5.59 12.80
C PHE A 46 -17.71 -6.31 13.08
N ASP A 47 -18.78 -5.85 12.44
CA ASP A 47 -20.06 -6.56 12.49
C ASP A 47 -19.93 -7.97 11.87
N PRO A 48 -20.54 -8.99 12.48
CA PRO A 48 -20.55 -10.33 11.92
C PRO A 48 -21.30 -10.36 10.58
N PRO A 49 -21.01 -11.35 9.70
CA PRO A 49 -21.75 -11.49 8.46
C PRO A 49 -23.24 -11.79 8.73
N PRO A 50 -24.15 -11.31 7.86
CA PRO A 50 -25.58 -11.43 8.09
C PRO A 50 -26.09 -12.88 8.04
N ALA A 51 -25.54 -13.71 7.14
CA ALA A 51 -25.84 -15.13 7.06
C ALA A 51 -24.71 -15.90 6.37
N PRO A 52 -24.47 -17.17 6.72
CA PRO A 52 -23.54 -18.04 5.99
C PRO A 52 -24.00 -18.25 4.54
N SER A 53 -23.08 -18.16 3.58
CA SER A 53 -23.35 -18.41 2.16
C SER A 53 -23.36 -19.90 1.80
N GLY A 54 -22.82 -20.75 2.68
CA GLY A 54 -22.59 -22.18 2.43
C GLY A 54 -21.40 -22.47 1.52
N ARG A 55 -20.63 -21.45 1.09
CA ARG A 55 -19.45 -21.61 0.22
C ARG A 55 -18.15 -21.47 1.00
N ARG A 56 -17.12 -22.18 0.53
CA ARG A 56 -15.79 -22.22 1.14
C ARG A 56 -14.74 -21.68 0.17
N VAL A 57 -13.94 -20.73 0.63
CA VAL A 57 -12.89 -20.09 -0.20
C VAL A 57 -11.53 -20.28 0.47
N LEU A 58 -10.57 -20.74 -0.33
CA LEU A 58 -9.16 -20.78 0.06
C LEU A 58 -8.47 -19.48 -0.36
N VAL A 59 -7.74 -18.87 0.56
CA VAL A 59 -6.82 -17.77 0.28
C VAL A 59 -5.39 -18.27 0.52
N VAL A 60 -4.51 -18.14 -0.47
CA VAL A 60 -3.10 -18.54 -0.35
C VAL A 60 -2.25 -17.30 -0.12
N GLY A 61 -1.74 -17.14 1.10
CA GLY A 61 -0.96 -15.99 1.56
C GLY A 61 -1.77 -15.04 2.46
N ALA A 62 -1.26 -14.79 3.66
CA ALA A 62 -1.76 -13.86 4.67
C ALA A 62 -1.09 -12.47 4.58
N GLY A 63 -0.72 -12.06 3.36
CA GLY A 63 -0.27 -10.69 3.08
C GLY A 63 -1.44 -9.70 2.97
N PRO A 64 -1.18 -8.43 2.62
CA PRO A 64 -2.22 -7.39 2.54
C PRO A 64 -3.38 -7.75 1.60
N SER A 65 -3.06 -8.32 0.44
CA SER A 65 -4.06 -8.76 -0.56
C SER A 65 -4.93 -9.90 -0.02
N GLY A 66 -4.32 -10.95 0.55
CA GLY A 66 -5.05 -12.08 1.10
C GLY A 66 -5.91 -11.72 2.31
N LEU A 67 -5.38 -10.90 3.23
CA LEU A 67 -6.13 -10.40 4.40
C LEU A 67 -7.33 -9.54 3.97
N SER A 68 -7.15 -8.67 2.96
CA SER A 68 -8.24 -7.88 2.39
C SER A 68 -9.33 -8.77 1.76
N ALA A 69 -8.92 -9.74 0.93
CA ALA A 69 -9.87 -10.68 0.34
C ALA A 69 -10.64 -11.46 1.41
N ALA A 70 -9.94 -11.96 2.43
CA ALA A 70 -10.55 -12.71 3.52
C ALA A 70 -11.56 -11.88 4.31
N TYR A 71 -11.22 -10.63 4.65
CA TYR A 71 -12.14 -9.69 5.30
C TYR A 71 -13.43 -9.50 4.47
N HIS A 72 -13.30 -9.21 3.18
CA HIS A 72 -14.45 -8.96 2.31
C HIS A 72 -15.30 -10.21 2.07
N LEU A 73 -14.67 -11.37 1.85
CA LEU A 73 -15.36 -12.65 1.67
C LEU A 73 -16.09 -13.09 2.94
N ALA A 74 -15.47 -12.93 4.11
CA ALA A 74 -16.09 -13.24 5.39
C ALA A 74 -17.34 -12.39 5.62
N ARG A 75 -17.29 -11.07 5.33
CA ARG A 75 -18.46 -10.17 5.42
C ARG A 75 -19.59 -10.53 4.47
N LEU A 76 -19.29 -11.19 3.35
CA LEU A 76 -20.28 -11.71 2.40
C LEU A 76 -20.86 -13.08 2.82
N GLY A 77 -20.43 -13.63 3.96
CA GLY A 77 -20.93 -14.87 4.53
C GLY A 77 -20.17 -16.13 4.13
N HIS A 78 -19.08 -16.01 3.37
CA HIS A 78 -18.27 -17.16 2.95
C HIS A 78 -17.41 -17.67 4.11
N GLN A 79 -17.22 -18.99 4.17
CA GLN A 79 -16.22 -19.58 5.05
C GLN A 79 -14.85 -19.42 4.40
N VAL A 80 -13.95 -18.67 5.05
CA VAL A 80 -12.61 -18.38 4.50
C VAL A 80 -11.54 -19.09 5.31
N VAL A 81 -10.64 -19.78 4.60
CA VAL A 81 -9.41 -20.32 5.16
C VAL A 81 -8.23 -19.68 4.46
N ILE A 82 -7.26 -19.16 5.22
CA ILE A 82 -5.99 -18.66 4.72
C ILE A 82 -4.91 -19.70 5.00
N HIS A 83 -4.19 -20.14 3.98
CA HIS A 83 -2.95 -20.90 4.13
C HIS A 83 -1.76 -19.97 3.87
N ASP A 84 -0.89 -19.82 4.87
CA ASP A 84 0.30 -18.97 4.77
C ASP A 84 1.57 -19.78 5.08
N ALA A 85 2.63 -19.52 4.31
CA ALA A 85 3.89 -20.24 4.43
C ALA A 85 4.71 -19.84 5.66
N GLU A 86 4.54 -18.62 6.14
CA GLU A 86 5.34 -18.04 7.22
C GLU A 86 4.76 -18.40 8.60
N ALA A 87 5.57 -18.21 9.65
CA ALA A 87 5.18 -18.53 11.02
C ALA A 87 4.06 -17.62 11.55
N GLU A 88 4.07 -16.34 11.16
CA GLU A 88 3.08 -15.34 11.53
C GLU A 88 2.48 -14.62 10.31
N PRO A 89 1.19 -14.26 10.34
CA PRO A 89 0.52 -13.58 9.24
C PRO A 89 0.96 -12.11 9.10
N GLY A 90 0.79 -11.56 7.90
CA GLY A 90 1.11 -10.16 7.56
C GLY A 90 1.96 -10.02 6.29
N GLY A 91 2.58 -11.10 5.82
CA GLY A 91 3.41 -11.11 4.62
C GLY A 91 4.49 -10.01 4.65
N MET A 92 4.68 -9.31 3.53
CA MET A 92 5.69 -8.24 3.43
C MET A 92 5.46 -7.07 4.39
N MET A 93 4.26 -6.86 4.93
CA MET A 93 4.05 -5.86 5.99
C MET A 93 4.78 -6.25 7.28
N ARG A 94 4.85 -7.56 7.58
CA ARG A 94 5.58 -8.09 8.74
C ARG A 94 7.06 -8.26 8.43
N TYR A 95 7.39 -8.91 7.32
CA TYR A 95 8.77 -9.38 7.05
C TYR A 95 9.59 -8.41 6.20
N GLY A 96 8.95 -7.46 5.52
CA GLY A 96 9.61 -6.49 4.65
C GLY A 96 9.68 -5.08 5.24
N ILE A 97 8.57 -4.59 5.80
CA ILE A 97 8.52 -3.23 6.36
C ILE A 97 9.15 -3.25 7.77
N PRO A 98 10.15 -2.40 8.06
CA PRO A 98 10.78 -2.36 9.38
C PRO A 98 9.82 -1.93 10.50
N ALA A 99 10.06 -2.41 11.73
CA ALA A 99 9.21 -2.14 12.89
C ALA A 99 9.11 -0.64 13.27
N TYR A 100 10.14 0.15 12.94
CA TYR A 100 10.14 1.60 13.19
C TYR A 100 9.16 2.37 12.26
N ARG A 101 8.70 1.75 11.16
CA ARG A 101 7.63 2.26 10.29
C ARG A 101 6.31 1.58 10.59
N LEU A 102 6.32 0.27 10.82
CA LEU A 102 5.12 -0.51 11.12
C LEU A 102 5.33 -1.41 12.35
N PRO A 103 4.90 -0.95 13.54
CA PRO A 103 4.97 -1.74 14.76
C PRO A 103 4.25 -3.09 14.64
N ARG A 104 4.84 -4.13 15.22
CA ARG A 104 4.38 -5.52 15.04
C ARG A 104 3.10 -5.82 15.80
N ASP A 105 2.93 -5.21 16.96
CA ASP A 105 1.73 -5.24 17.77
C ASP A 105 0.53 -4.59 17.06
N VAL A 106 0.73 -3.43 16.43
CA VAL A 106 -0.30 -2.76 15.62
C VAL A 106 -0.76 -3.65 14.46
N LEU A 107 0.19 -4.24 13.73
CA LEU A 107 -0.13 -5.17 12.64
C LEU A 107 -0.87 -6.41 13.15
N ALA A 108 -0.41 -7.00 14.26
CA ALA A 108 -1.04 -8.17 14.86
C ALA A 108 -2.48 -7.87 15.31
N ALA A 109 -2.73 -6.70 15.91
CA ALA A 109 -4.05 -6.30 16.37
C ALA A 109 -5.04 -6.10 15.19
N GLU A 110 -4.60 -5.50 14.08
CA GLU A 110 -5.42 -5.38 12.87
C GLU A 110 -5.73 -6.74 12.23
N ILE A 111 -4.78 -7.66 12.20
CA ILE A 111 -5.01 -9.04 11.72
C ILE A 111 -5.98 -9.77 12.64
N ALA A 112 -5.86 -9.60 13.96
CA ALA A 112 -6.76 -10.22 14.94
C ALA A 112 -8.22 -9.80 14.74
N ARG A 113 -8.47 -8.53 14.37
CA ARG A 113 -9.82 -8.04 14.04
C ARG A 113 -10.41 -8.73 12.79
N ILE A 114 -9.57 -9.04 11.80
CA ILE A 114 -9.99 -9.80 10.62
C ILE A 114 -10.27 -11.27 11.01
N ALA A 115 -9.40 -11.88 11.80
CA ALA A 115 -9.60 -13.24 12.31
C ALA A 115 -10.90 -13.37 13.13
N ALA A 116 -11.26 -12.34 13.90
CA ALA A 116 -12.48 -12.28 14.70
C ALA A 116 -13.78 -12.37 13.88
N LEU A 117 -13.74 -12.16 12.55
CA LEU A 117 -14.86 -12.40 11.65
C LEU A 117 -15.10 -13.90 11.34
N GLY A 118 -14.33 -14.81 11.94
CA GLY A 118 -14.38 -16.24 11.67
C GLY A 118 -13.46 -16.70 10.52
N VAL A 119 -12.50 -15.85 10.11
CA VAL A 119 -11.46 -16.23 9.15
C VAL A 119 -10.47 -17.16 9.83
N HIS A 120 -10.28 -18.36 9.28
CA HIS A 120 -9.32 -19.32 9.81
C HIS A 120 -7.96 -19.16 9.14
N ILE A 121 -6.92 -18.81 9.90
CA ILE A 121 -5.56 -18.60 9.40
C ILE A 121 -4.68 -19.78 9.83
N VAL A 122 -4.14 -20.51 8.86
CA VAL A 122 -3.20 -21.62 9.04
C VAL A 122 -1.82 -21.14 8.61
N THR A 123 -0.92 -20.97 9.57
CA THR A 123 0.48 -20.56 9.35
C THR A 123 1.41 -21.76 9.21
N GLY A 124 2.62 -21.55 8.68
CA GLY A 124 3.59 -22.61 8.43
C GLY A 124 3.14 -23.63 7.38
N HIS A 125 2.20 -23.27 6.52
CA HIS A 125 1.58 -24.13 5.51
C HIS A 125 1.85 -23.63 4.08
N PRO A 126 3.07 -23.84 3.54
CA PRO A 126 3.38 -23.48 2.16
C PRO A 126 2.61 -24.37 1.17
N VAL A 127 1.78 -23.75 0.33
CA VAL A 127 1.03 -24.44 -0.71
C VAL A 127 1.96 -24.80 -1.88
N ARG A 128 2.24 -26.09 -2.03
CA ARG A 128 3.08 -26.64 -3.12
C ARG A 128 2.27 -27.22 -4.28
N ASP A 129 1.01 -27.58 -4.05
CA ASP A 129 0.08 -28.08 -5.07
C ASP A 129 -1.31 -27.48 -4.82
N LEU A 130 -1.68 -26.47 -5.61
CA LEU A 130 -2.96 -25.79 -5.47
C LEU A 130 -4.16 -26.70 -5.74
N ARG A 131 -4.04 -27.66 -6.65
CA ARG A 131 -5.15 -28.53 -7.07
C ARG A 131 -5.50 -29.51 -5.95
N THR A 132 -4.48 -30.08 -5.33
CA THR A 132 -4.66 -30.99 -4.20
C THR A 132 -5.27 -30.25 -3.01
N GLU A 133 -4.72 -29.08 -2.64
CA GLU A 133 -5.27 -28.23 -1.57
C GLU A 133 -6.74 -27.85 -1.80
N ARG A 134 -7.07 -27.42 -3.02
CA ARG A 134 -8.46 -27.07 -3.39
C ARG A 134 -9.41 -28.27 -3.20
N ARG A 135 -9.00 -29.46 -3.65
CA ARG A 135 -9.83 -30.67 -3.63
C ARG A 135 -10.00 -31.21 -2.21
N GLU A 136 -8.91 -31.39 -1.48
CA GLU A 136 -8.93 -31.96 -0.12
C GLU A 136 -9.63 -31.03 0.87
N GLY A 137 -9.37 -29.73 0.74
CA GLY A 137 -10.05 -28.70 1.51
C GLY A 137 -11.49 -28.43 1.08
N ARG A 138 -11.99 -29.04 -0.01
CA ARG A 138 -13.35 -28.84 -0.57
C ARG A 138 -13.68 -27.35 -0.76
N PHE A 139 -12.77 -26.62 -1.39
CA PHE A 139 -12.92 -25.19 -1.65
C PHE A 139 -13.58 -24.94 -3.01
N ASP A 140 -14.63 -24.12 -3.00
CA ASP A 140 -15.38 -23.76 -4.19
C ASP A 140 -14.59 -22.82 -5.11
N ALA A 141 -13.81 -21.91 -4.51
CA ALA A 141 -12.93 -20.97 -5.19
C ALA A 141 -11.62 -20.78 -4.42
N VAL A 142 -10.60 -20.28 -5.13
CA VAL A 142 -9.26 -20.03 -4.60
C VAL A 142 -8.80 -18.62 -4.99
N PHE A 143 -8.22 -17.90 -4.04
CA PHE A 143 -7.52 -16.64 -4.28
C PHE A 143 -6.04 -16.78 -3.93
N VAL A 144 -5.16 -16.56 -4.90
CA VAL A 144 -3.71 -16.67 -4.73
C VAL A 144 -3.10 -15.29 -4.54
N ALA A 145 -2.45 -15.08 -3.41
CA ALA A 145 -1.90 -13.79 -2.97
C ALA A 145 -0.53 -13.97 -2.27
N VAL A 146 0.34 -14.81 -2.85
CA VAL A 146 1.68 -15.14 -2.31
C VAL A 146 2.71 -14.01 -2.44
N GLY A 147 2.36 -12.94 -3.17
CA GLY A 147 3.19 -11.76 -3.37
C GLY A 147 4.51 -12.05 -4.10
N ALA A 148 5.44 -11.10 -4.01
CA ALA A 148 6.78 -11.20 -4.60
C ALA A 148 7.85 -11.25 -3.50
N HIS A 149 8.10 -12.43 -2.94
CA HIS A 149 8.98 -12.61 -1.78
C HIS A 149 10.41 -13.05 -2.16
N LEU A 150 10.68 -13.41 -3.43
CA LEU A 150 12.01 -13.85 -3.87
C LEU A 150 12.88 -12.66 -4.33
N SER A 151 14.07 -12.49 -3.77
CA SER A 151 15.03 -11.45 -4.17
C SER A 151 15.67 -11.74 -5.53
N LYS A 152 15.75 -10.74 -6.42
CA LYS A 152 16.57 -10.83 -7.64
C LYS A 152 18.05 -10.86 -7.28
N ARG A 153 18.81 -11.72 -7.95
CA ARG A 153 20.26 -11.87 -7.77
C ARG A 153 21.00 -11.40 -9.01
N VAL A 154 22.22 -10.93 -8.78
CA VAL A 154 23.23 -10.67 -9.81
C VAL A 154 24.51 -11.35 -9.32
N ASP A 155 25.20 -12.01 -10.22
CA ASP A 155 26.49 -12.62 -9.91
C ASP A 155 27.53 -11.51 -9.80
N ILE A 156 27.93 -11.22 -8.57
CA ILE A 156 29.05 -10.34 -8.27
C ILE A 156 30.22 -11.26 -7.92
N PRO A 157 31.29 -11.27 -8.73
CA PRO A 157 32.52 -11.98 -8.38
C PRO A 157 32.96 -11.60 -6.97
N ALA A 158 33.05 -12.60 -6.09
CA ALA A 158 33.49 -12.44 -4.72
C ALA A 158 34.48 -13.54 -4.34
N ARG A 159 35.58 -13.15 -3.67
CA ARG A 159 36.48 -14.10 -3.01
C ARG A 159 35.90 -14.52 -1.65
N GLU A 160 36.36 -15.66 -1.12
CA GLU A 160 35.82 -16.35 0.07
C GLU A 160 35.59 -15.49 1.33
N ALA A 161 36.16 -14.28 1.41
CA ALA A 161 36.01 -13.37 2.54
C ALA A 161 34.82 -12.37 2.45
N GLY A 162 34.14 -12.25 1.28
CA GLY A 162 33.08 -11.27 1.07
C GLY A 162 31.68 -11.75 1.50
N ARG A 163 31.01 -11.02 2.42
CA ARG A 163 29.62 -11.28 2.80
C ARG A 163 28.63 -10.59 1.85
N ILE A 164 28.00 -11.35 0.96
CA ILE A 164 26.89 -10.89 0.13
C ILE A 164 25.58 -11.49 0.65
N VAL A 165 24.60 -10.65 0.94
CA VAL A 165 23.27 -11.08 1.44
C VAL A 165 22.16 -10.42 0.62
N ASP A 166 20.97 -11.02 0.59
CA ASP A 166 19.82 -10.39 -0.04
C ASP A 166 19.01 -9.55 0.95
N ALA A 167 18.40 -8.48 0.43
CA ALA A 167 17.65 -7.52 1.24
C ALA A 167 16.45 -8.13 1.96
N VAL A 168 15.66 -8.97 1.27
CA VAL A 168 14.45 -9.57 1.84
C VAL A 168 14.81 -10.53 2.97
N GLY A 169 15.81 -11.40 2.78
CA GLY A 169 16.29 -12.29 3.83
C GLY A 169 16.88 -11.56 5.03
N LEU A 170 17.60 -10.44 4.83
CA LEU A 170 18.08 -9.62 5.94
C LEU A 170 16.92 -9.00 6.73
N LEU A 171 15.97 -8.37 6.05
CA LEU A 171 14.80 -7.74 6.69
C LEU A 171 13.93 -8.77 7.41
N HIS A 172 13.75 -9.96 6.82
CA HIS A 172 12.99 -11.06 7.42
C HIS A 172 13.60 -11.51 8.74
N ARG A 173 14.92 -11.77 8.80
CA ARG A 173 15.62 -12.11 10.05
C ARG A 173 15.49 -11.03 11.12
N VAL A 174 15.63 -9.77 10.73
CA VAL A 174 15.45 -8.64 11.67
C VAL A 174 14.02 -8.57 12.17
N ALA A 175 13.03 -8.81 11.30
CA ALA A 175 11.62 -8.87 11.69
C ALA A 175 11.32 -10.04 12.64
N ALA A 176 12.04 -11.16 12.50
CA ALA A 176 11.99 -12.30 13.42
C ALA A 176 12.71 -12.05 14.77
N GLY A 177 13.28 -10.85 14.97
CA GLY A 177 13.96 -10.45 16.21
C GLY A 177 15.45 -10.78 16.25
N GLU A 178 16.02 -11.27 15.14
CA GLU A 178 17.46 -11.50 15.06
C GLU A 178 18.24 -10.19 14.92
N ARG A 179 19.52 -10.22 15.30
CA ARG A 179 20.49 -9.14 15.04
C ARG A 179 21.66 -9.66 14.21
N PRO A 180 21.48 -9.82 12.88
CA PRO A 180 22.52 -10.36 12.02
C PRO A 180 23.76 -9.47 12.04
N ALA A 181 24.95 -10.08 12.11
CA ALA A 181 26.21 -9.34 11.98
C ALA A 181 26.38 -8.85 10.54
N ILE A 182 26.46 -7.53 10.34
CA ILE A 182 26.59 -6.89 9.02
C ILE A 182 27.90 -6.10 8.85
N GLY A 183 28.74 -6.05 9.89
CA GLY A 183 29.98 -5.27 9.89
C GLY A 183 29.74 -3.77 10.13
N ARG A 184 30.81 -2.98 10.00
CA ARG A 184 30.80 -1.53 10.26
C ARG A 184 30.41 -0.73 9.02
N ARG A 185 30.73 -1.24 7.83
CA ARG A 185 30.46 -0.60 6.54
C ARG A 185 29.56 -1.48 5.68
N VAL A 186 28.38 -0.99 5.34
CA VAL A 186 27.39 -1.76 4.58
C VAL A 186 27.10 -1.05 3.26
N ALA A 187 27.31 -1.77 2.15
CA ALA A 187 26.92 -1.31 0.82
C ALA A 187 25.60 -1.95 0.42
N VAL A 188 24.59 -1.14 0.09
CA VAL A 188 23.28 -1.60 -0.37
C VAL A 188 23.17 -1.36 -1.88
N TYR A 189 23.03 -2.42 -2.67
CA TYR A 189 22.98 -2.32 -4.11
C TYR A 189 21.54 -2.27 -4.61
N GLY A 190 21.06 -1.08 -4.99
CA GLY A 190 19.68 -0.85 -5.38
C GLY A 190 19.26 0.61 -5.21
N GLY A 191 17.99 0.92 -5.53
CA GLY A 191 17.46 2.28 -5.38
C GLY A 191 15.94 2.34 -5.14
N GLY A 192 15.29 1.21 -4.86
CA GLY A 192 13.87 1.19 -4.47
C GLY A 192 13.68 1.35 -2.97
N ASN A 193 12.43 1.38 -2.50
CA ASN A 193 12.10 1.54 -1.07
C ASN A 193 12.77 0.47 -0.20
N THR A 194 12.87 -0.78 -0.66
CA THR A 194 13.62 -1.84 0.03
C THR A 194 15.09 -1.49 0.27
N ALA A 195 15.74 -0.77 -0.65
CA ALA A 195 17.12 -0.33 -0.46
C ALA A 195 17.23 0.74 0.65
N MET A 196 16.25 1.65 0.72
CA MET A 196 16.16 2.66 1.78
C MET A 196 15.95 2.00 3.15
N ASP A 197 14.97 1.09 3.25
CA ASP A 197 14.68 0.35 4.49
C ASP A 197 15.90 -0.44 4.97
N VAL A 198 16.56 -1.19 4.07
CA VAL A 198 17.77 -1.94 4.42
C VAL A 198 18.90 -1.02 4.92
N ALA A 199 19.14 0.11 4.25
CA ALA A 199 20.21 1.02 4.64
C ALA A 199 19.96 1.61 6.05
N ARG A 200 18.71 1.98 6.33
CA ARG A 200 18.28 2.50 7.64
C ARG A 200 18.27 1.43 8.74
N VAL A 201 17.91 0.19 8.39
CA VAL A 201 18.05 -0.98 9.28
C VAL A 201 19.52 -1.26 9.56
N ALA A 202 20.41 -1.15 8.58
CA ALA A 202 21.84 -1.35 8.78
C ALA A 202 22.41 -0.36 9.82
N ARG A 203 22.02 0.93 9.76
CA ARG A 203 22.37 1.92 10.79
C ARG A 203 21.91 1.49 12.18
N ARG A 204 20.69 0.98 12.32
CA ARG A 204 20.11 0.49 13.59
C ARG A 204 20.71 -0.81 14.11
N LEU A 205 21.28 -1.61 13.21
CA LEU A 205 22.06 -2.79 13.56
C LEU A 205 23.51 -2.45 13.98
N GLY A 206 23.87 -1.16 13.99
CA GLY A 206 25.18 -0.68 14.45
C GLY A 206 26.20 -0.44 13.35
N ALA A 207 25.80 -0.41 12.07
CA ALA A 207 26.72 0.00 11.00
C ALA A 207 27.06 1.49 11.15
N GLU A 208 28.36 1.80 11.14
CA GLU A 208 28.88 3.17 11.18
C GLU A 208 28.68 3.90 9.85
N GLU A 209 28.70 3.15 8.74
CA GLU A 209 28.45 3.66 7.40
C GLU A 209 27.50 2.74 6.66
N ALA A 210 26.42 3.32 6.15
CA ALA A 210 25.50 2.68 5.21
C ALA A 210 25.55 3.47 3.91
N LEU A 211 25.89 2.80 2.82
CA LEU A 211 26.05 3.39 1.51
C LEU A 211 25.13 2.70 0.51
N ILE A 212 24.27 3.47 -0.13
CA ILE A 212 23.47 2.99 -1.27
C ILE A 212 24.29 3.18 -2.53
N VAL A 213 24.50 2.10 -3.29
CA VAL A 213 25.11 2.13 -4.63
C VAL A 213 24.00 2.04 -5.65
N TYR A 214 23.78 3.11 -6.41
CA TYR A 214 22.72 3.18 -7.40
C TYR A 214 23.25 3.58 -8.78
N ARG A 215 22.88 2.82 -9.80
CA ARG A 215 23.41 2.98 -11.16
C ARG A 215 22.80 4.14 -11.95
N ARG A 216 21.80 4.85 -11.42
CA ARG A 216 21.14 5.99 -12.08
C ARG A 216 21.16 7.25 -11.21
N THR A 217 20.50 8.30 -11.67
CA THR A 217 20.37 9.58 -10.97
C THR A 217 19.21 9.59 -9.98
N ARG A 218 19.15 10.61 -9.12
CA ARG A 218 18.05 10.87 -8.19
C ARG A 218 16.68 10.95 -8.89
N ALA A 219 16.61 11.62 -10.03
CA ALA A 219 15.36 11.74 -10.80
C ALA A 219 14.85 10.40 -11.35
N GLN A 220 15.72 9.39 -11.48
CA GLN A 220 15.37 8.04 -11.94
C GLN A 220 15.32 7.03 -10.78
N MET A 221 15.32 7.49 -9.53
CA MET A 221 15.25 6.63 -8.36
C MET A 221 13.81 6.09 -8.19
N PRO A 222 13.62 4.75 -8.09
CA PRO A 222 12.29 4.19 -7.89
C PRO A 222 11.71 4.37 -6.48
N ALA A 223 12.55 4.65 -5.48
CA ALA A 223 12.07 4.96 -4.13
C ALA A 223 11.28 6.27 -4.12
N HIS A 224 10.29 6.36 -3.23
CA HIS A 224 9.61 7.63 -2.99
C HIS A 224 10.59 8.66 -2.44
N ALA A 225 10.42 9.93 -2.82
CA ALA A 225 11.36 10.99 -2.46
C ALA A 225 11.52 11.11 -0.93
N ASP A 226 10.42 11.01 -0.19
CA ASP A 226 10.42 11.10 1.27
C ASP A 226 11.25 9.97 1.91
N GLU A 227 11.22 8.75 1.37
CA GLU A 227 12.02 7.62 1.87
C GLU A 227 13.53 7.83 1.66
N ALA A 228 13.90 8.40 0.51
CA ALA A 228 15.28 8.76 0.23
C ALA A 228 15.77 9.90 1.14
N ASP A 229 14.94 10.93 1.34
CA ASP A 229 15.22 12.06 2.22
C ASP A 229 15.39 11.60 3.67
N GLU A 230 14.53 10.71 4.16
CA GLU A 230 14.65 10.14 5.50
C GLU A 230 15.93 9.32 5.67
N ALA A 231 16.31 8.53 4.67
CA ALA A 231 17.55 7.78 4.70
C ALA A 231 18.77 8.72 4.79
N GLU A 232 18.80 9.77 3.97
CA GLU A 232 19.88 10.78 3.99
C GLU A 232 19.93 11.53 5.34
N ARG A 233 18.77 11.89 5.93
CA ARG A 233 18.69 12.50 7.27
C ARG A 233 19.22 11.58 8.38
N GLU A 234 19.12 10.27 8.22
CA GLU A 234 19.70 9.27 9.13
C GLU A 234 21.19 8.97 8.85
N GLY A 235 21.83 9.72 7.94
CA GLY A 235 23.24 9.61 7.61
C GLY A 235 23.58 8.49 6.63
N VAL A 236 22.59 7.97 5.89
CA VAL A 236 22.83 7.07 4.76
C VAL A 236 23.38 7.90 3.59
N LYS A 237 24.48 7.43 3.01
CA LYS A 237 25.07 8.05 1.81
C LYS A 237 24.53 7.38 0.56
N ILE A 238 24.39 8.13 -0.54
CA ILE A 238 23.97 7.59 -1.83
C ILE A 238 25.01 7.88 -2.91
N ASN A 239 25.62 6.83 -3.44
CA ASN A 239 26.53 6.88 -4.58
C ASN A 239 25.75 6.67 -5.88
N TRP A 240 25.39 7.79 -6.51
CA TRP A 240 24.69 7.89 -7.79
C TRP A 240 25.53 7.45 -8.97
N LEU A 241 24.96 6.90 -10.04
CA LEU A 241 25.73 6.51 -11.23
C LEU A 241 26.92 5.56 -10.92
N ARG A 242 26.76 4.64 -9.96
CA ARG A 242 27.75 3.59 -9.68
C ARG A 242 27.13 2.21 -9.82
N SER A 243 27.89 1.24 -10.32
CA SER A 243 27.49 -0.17 -10.36
C SER A 243 28.57 -1.04 -9.72
N ILE A 244 28.17 -2.00 -8.89
CA ILE A 244 29.11 -2.94 -8.27
C ILE A 244 29.58 -3.94 -9.34
N GLN A 245 30.89 -4.14 -9.45
CA GLN A 245 31.50 -5.07 -10.41
C GLN A 245 32.20 -6.25 -9.72
N ALA A 246 32.80 -6.04 -8.55
CA ALA A 246 33.45 -7.09 -7.78
C ALA A 246 33.51 -6.74 -6.29
N PHE A 247 33.61 -7.76 -5.45
CA PHE A 247 33.67 -7.60 -4.01
C PHE A 247 34.68 -8.56 -3.37
N ASP A 248 35.81 -8.04 -2.90
CA ASP A 248 36.95 -8.83 -2.41
C ASP A 248 37.10 -8.76 -0.87
N GLY A 249 35.99 -8.71 -0.12
CA GLY A 249 36.02 -8.64 1.35
C GLY A 249 35.93 -7.21 1.84
N PRO A 250 37.00 -6.54 2.30
CA PRO A 250 36.90 -5.14 2.74
C PRO A 250 36.86 -4.14 1.58
N GLU A 251 37.10 -4.58 0.34
CA GLU A 251 37.21 -3.73 -0.84
C GLU A 251 36.11 -4.07 -1.86
N LEU A 252 35.35 -3.05 -2.25
CA LEU A 252 34.27 -3.08 -3.22
C LEU A 252 34.71 -2.32 -4.46
N THR A 253 34.80 -3.01 -5.60
CA THR A 253 35.10 -2.37 -6.88
C THR A 253 33.79 -1.94 -7.52
N VAL A 254 33.64 -0.63 -7.74
CA VAL A 254 32.50 -0.05 -8.44
C VAL A 254 32.95 0.57 -9.76
N GLU A 255 32.11 0.45 -10.77
CA GLU A 255 32.29 1.15 -12.04
C GLU A 255 31.43 2.42 -12.07
N ILE A 256 32.02 3.50 -12.56
CA ILE A 256 31.33 4.76 -12.82
C ILE A 256 30.43 4.57 -14.05
N MET A 257 29.17 4.94 -13.90
CA MET A 257 28.16 4.90 -14.95
C MET A 257 27.97 6.31 -15.54
N ALA A 258 27.56 6.37 -16.80
CA ALA A 258 27.00 7.57 -17.42
C ALA A 258 25.61 7.25 -17.95
N LEU A 259 24.77 8.26 -18.20
CA LEU A 259 23.52 8.06 -18.92
C LEU A 259 23.76 8.27 -20.41
N ASP A 260 23.25 7.35 -21.24
CA ASP A 260 23.18 7.56 -22.68
C ASP A 260 22.08 8.58 -23.05
N GLN A 261 21.93 8.88 -24.34
CA GLN A 261 20.89 9.81 -24.83
C GLN A 261 19.46 9.36 -24.53
N ALA A 262 19.25 8.06 -24.32
CA ALA A 262 17.96 7.48 -23.94
C ALA A 262 17.77 7.40 -22.41
N GLY A 263 18.69 8.00 -21.63
CA GLY A 263 18.65 7.99 -20.17
C GLY A 263 18.98 6.62 -19.55
N ARG A 264 19.59 5.70 -20.30
CA ARG A 264 19.97 4.38 -19.79
C ARG A 264 21.39 4.43 -19.21
N PRO A 265 21.63 3.76 -18.08
CA PRO A 265 22.96 3.73 -17.49
C PRO A 265 23.89 2.83 -18.31
N VAL A 266 25.02 3.39 -18.75
CA VAL A 266 26.08 2.72 -19.51
C VAL A 266 27.42 2.77 -18.74
N PRO A 267 28.23 1.70 -18.80
CA PRO A 267 29.54 1.65 -18.17
C PRO A 267 30.50 2.66 -18.83
N THR A 268 31.36 3.31 -18.03
CA THR A 268 32.38 4.24 -18.54
C THR A 268 33.76 3.61 -18.66
N GLY A 269 33.97 2.39 -18.14
CA GLY A 269 35.28 1.77 -18.02
C GLY A 269 36.19 2.36 -16.94
N ARG A 270 35.69 3.33 -16.15
CA ARG A 270 36.41 3.90 -15.00
C ARG A 270 35.95 3.23 -13.72
N PHE A 271 36.92 2.79 -12.91
CA PHE A 271 36.66 2.05 -11.68
C PHE A 271 37.11 2.84 -10.45
N GLU A 272 36.35 2.70 -9.37
CA GLU A 272 36.65 3.23 -8.04
C GLU A 272 36.63 2.09 -7.03
N LYS A 273 37.43 2.23 -5.97
CA LYS A 273 37.47 1.30 -4.85
C LYS A 273 36.78 1.94 -3.65
N LEU A 274 35.76 1.27 -3.15
CA LEU A 274 35.04 1.63 -1.93
C LEU A 274 35.31 0.58 -0.86
N ALA A 275 35.06 0.92 0.40
CA ALA A 275 35.20 -0.04 1.47
C ALA A 275 33.83 -0.50 1.96
N ALA A 276 33.64 -1.81 2.09
CA ALA A 276 32.43 -2.42 2.60
C ALA A 276 32.80 -3.72 3.29
N ASP A 277 32.10 -4.08 4.35
CA ASP A 277 32.25 -5.38 5.02
C ASP A 277 31.12 -6.34 4.59
N THR A 278 29.98 -5.79 4.19
CA THR A 278 28.82 -6.53 3.66
C THR A 278 28.21 -5.79 2.47
N VAL A 279 27.84 -6.56 1.44
CA VAL A 279 27.00 -6.08 0.33
C VAL A 279 25.60 -6.66 0.47
N VAL A 280 24.58 -5.81 0.48
CA VAL A 280 23.17 -6.20 0.50
C VAL A 280 22.54 -5.97 -0.86
N LEU A 281 21.99 -7.01 -1.47
CA LEU A 281 21.35 -6.94 -2.79
C LEU A 281 19.87 -6.54 -2.67
N ALA A 282 19.53 -5.36 -3.18
CA ALA A 282 18.18 -4.77 -3.18
C ALA A 282 17.71 -4.50 -4.62
N LEU A 283 17.79 -5.52 -5.48
CA LEU A 283 17.61 -5.42 -6.94
C LEU A 283 16.17 -5.68 -7.42
N GLY A 284 15.21 -5.68 -6.49
CA GLY A 284 13.80 -5.99 -6.74
C GLY A 284 13.45 -7.45 -6.46
N GLN A 285 12.17 -7.77 -6.59
CA GLN A 285 11.61 -9.05 -6.15
C GLN A 285 10.84 -9.77 -7.27
N ARG A 286 10.62 -11.07 -7.12
CA ARG A 286 9.79 -11.93 -7.98
C ARG A 286 8.85 -12.80 -7.13
N ALA A 287 7.73 -13.18 -7.72
CA ALA A 287 6.82 -14.16 -7.12
C ALA A 287 7.35 -15.58 -7.33
N ASP A 288 7.14 -16.45 -6.35
CA ASP A 288 7.25 -17.89 -6.55
C ASP A 288 5.95 -18.39 -7.18
N THR A 289 6.02 -18.78 -8.44
CA THR A 289 4.87 -19.25 -9.22
C THR A 289 4.95 -20.73 -9.58
N ALA A 290 5.95 -21.46 -9.08
CA ALA A 290 6.21 -22.84 -9.49
C ALA A 290 4.98 -23.76 -9.29
N PHE A 291 4.27 -23.59 -8.16
CA PHE A 291 3.08 -24.38 -7.81
C PHE A 291 1.83 -24.12 -8.69
N LEU A 292 1.90 -23.13 -9.60
CA LEU A 292 0.85 -22.79 -10.55
C LEU A 292 1.15 -23.24 -11.98
N GLN A 293 2.41 -23.56 -12.30
CA GLN A 293 2.87 -23.78 -13.68
C GLN A 293 2.18 -24.98 -14.35
N ASP A 294 1.84 -26.01 -13.58
CA ASP A 294 1.20 -27.22 -14.09
C ASP A 294 -0.34 -27.13 -14.17
N ILE A 295 -0.92 -25.95 -13.91
CA ILE A 295 -2.36 -25.74 -13.92
C ILE A 295 -2.81 -25.21 -15.30
N PRO A 296 -3.61 -25.99 -16.06
CA PRO A 296 -4.10 -25.56 -17.37
C PRO A 296 -4.87 -24.24 -17.30
N GLY A 297 -4.56 -23.34 -18.23
CA GLY A 297 -5.18 -22.01 -18.37
C GLY A 297 -4.52 -20.91 -17.56
N ILE A 298 -3.57 -21.21 -16.65
CA ILE A 298 -2.80 -20.14 -16.00
C ILE A 298 -1.66 -19.71 -16.91
N GLU A 299 -1.66 -18.43 -17.26
CA GLU A 299 -0.63 -17.81 -18.09
C GLU A 299 0.28 -16.91 -17.24
N PHE A 300 1.52 -16.75 -17.68
CA PHE A 300 2.54 -15.94 -17.00
C PHE A 300 3.15 -14.95 -17.97
N THR A 301 3.48 -13.76 -17.48
CA THR A 301 4.25 -12.80 -18.26
C THR A 301 5.75 -13.17 -18.25
N ALA A 302 6.55 -12.48 -19.06
CA ALA A 302 7.99 -12.71 -19.16
C ALA A 302 8.75 -12.49 -17.83
N ASP A 303 8.19 -11.74 -16.88
CA ASP A 303 8.81 -11.49 -15.57
C ASP A 303 8.40 -12.50 -14.49
N GLY A 304 7.53 -13.45 -14.83
CA GLY A 304 7.05 -14.52 -13.96
C GLY A 304 5.76 -14.19 -13.19
N THR A 305 5.17 -13.01 -13.38
CA THR A 305 3.86 -12.65 -12.79
C THR A 305 2.70 -13.38 -13.50
N VAL A 306 1.61 -13.62 -12.76
CA VAL A 306 0.41 -14.29 -13.26
C VAL A 306 -0.48 -13.32 -14.03
N VAL A 307 -0.95 -13.74 -15.21
CA VAL A 307 -1.92 -12.99 -16.00
C VAL A 307 -3.33 -13.21 -15.44
N VAL A 308 -4.06 -12.12 -15.23
CA VAL A 308 -5.44 -12.13 -14.73
C VAL A 308 -6.34 -11.22 -15.58
N SER A 309 -7.63 -11.54 -15.61
CA SER A 309 -8.66 -10.67 -16.19
C SER A 309 -8.95 -9.45 -15.29
N PRO A 310 -9.75 -8.46 -15.75
CA PRO A 310 -10.22 -7.36 -14.90
C PRO A 310 -10.95 -7.83 -13.62
N GLU A 311 -11.58 -9.00 -13.67
CA GLU A 311 -12.23 -9.66 -12.53
C GLU A 311 -11.25 -10.33 -11.56
N MET A 312 -9.95 -10.18 -11.79
CA MET A 312 -8.85 -10.83 -11.05
C MET A 312 -8.80 -12.36 -11.21
N MET A 313 -9.54 -12.92 -12.18
CA MET A 313 -9.58 -14.36 -12.43
C MET A 313 -8.44 -14.76 -13.37
N THR A 314 -7.76 -15.86 -13.07
CA THR A 314 -6.81 -16.49 -14.00
C THR A 314 -7.57 -17.20 -15.12
N GLY A 315 -6.88 -17.71 -16.15
CA GLY A 315 -7.55 -18.56 -17.16
C GLY A 315 -7.99 -19.93 -16.62
N CYS A 316 -7.71 -20.28 -15.35
CA CYS A 316 -8.27 -21.44 -14.68
C CYS A 316 -9.55 -21.05 -13.90
N PRO A 317 -10.75 -21.57 -14.26
CA PRO A 317 -11.99 -21.19 -13.61
C PRO A 317 -12.02 -21.43 -12.09
N GLY A 318 -12.43 -20.40 -11.36
CA GLY A 318 -12.49 -20.41 -9.89
C GLY A 318 -11.14 -20.23 -9.20
N VAL A 319 -10.07 -19.94 -9.96
CA VAL A 319 -8.76 -19.53 -9.43
C VAL A 319 -8.53 -18.06 -9.78
N PHE A 320 -8.39 -17.24 -8.74
CA PHE A 320 -8.15 -15.81 -8.81
C PHE A 320 -6.74 -15.51 -8.28
N ALA A 321 -6.13 -14.41 -8.70
CA ALA A 321 -4.83 -14.00 -8.20
C ALA A 321 -4.75 -12.48 -8.01
N GLY A 322 -3.94 -12.01 -7.07
CA GLY A 322 -3.81 -10.58 -6.79
C GLY A 322 -2.63 -10.22 -5.89
N GLY A 323 -2.48 -8.93 -5.60
CA GLY A 323 -1.28 -8.39 -4.95
C GLY A 323 -0.05 -8.37 -5.87
N ASP A 324 1.15 -8.45 -5.30
CA ASP A 324 2.42 -8.26 -6.04
C ASP A 324 2.78 -9.38 -7.04
N MET A 325 2.00 -10.46 -7.10
CA MET A 325 2.21 -11.57 -8.03
C MET A 325 1.54 -11.37 -9.40
N VAL A 326 0.75 -10.30 -9.56
CA VAL A 326 0.16 -9.89 -10.85
C VAL A 326 0.82 -8.59 -11.35
N PRO A 327 0.70 -8.24 -12.64
CA PRO A 327 1.26 -7.00 -13.19
C PRO A 327 0.62 -5.74 -12.61
N ALA A 328 1.17 -5.20 -11.51
CA ALA A 328 0.67 -3.99 -10.87
C ALA A 328 1.75 -3.26 -10.06
N GLU A 329 1.40 -2.06 -9.61
CA GLU A 329 2.21 -1.32 -8.64
C GLU A 329 2.28 -2.06 -7.30
N ARG A 330 3.50 -2.19 -6.76
CA ARG A 330 3.78 -2.96 -5.56
C ARG A 330 3.66 -2.13 -4.29
N THR A 331 2.43 -1.71 -4.00
CA THR A 331 2.10 -0.97 -2.78
C THR A 331 1.08 -1.74 -1.94
N VAL A 332 1.08 -1.48 -0.63
CA VAL A 332 0.11 -2.08 0.29
C VAL A 332 -1.33 -1.73 -0.13
N THR A 333 -1.55 -0.48 -0.54
CA THR A 333 -2.85 0.04 -0.98
C THR A 333 -3.38 -0.69 -2.21
N VAL A 334 -2.55 -0.88 -3.24
CA VAL A 334 -2.93 -1.63 -4.46
C VAL A 334 -3.21 -3.09 -4.13
N SER A 335 -2.39 -3.71 -3.30
CA SER A 335 -2.62 -5.07 -2.82
C SER A 335 -3.95 -5.22 -2.08
N VAL A 336 -4.31 -4.29 -1.18
CA VAL A 336 -5.62 -4.31 -0.51
C VAL A 336 -6.77 -4.09 -1.49
N GLY A 337 -6.59 -3.21 -2.48
CA GLY A 337 -7.55 -3.01 -3.57
C GLY A 337 -7.80 -4.29 -4.39
N HIS A 338 -6.73 -5.01 -4.73
CA HIS A 338 -6.82 -6.32 -5.40
C HIS A 338 -7.61 -7.34 -4.57
N GLY A 339 -7.35 -7.45 -3.27
CA GLY A 339 -8.10 -8.34 -2.39
C GLY A 339 -9.60 -7.99 -2.34
N ARG A 340 -9.93 -6.70 -2.27
CA ARG A 340 -11.32 -6.21 -2.30
C ARG A 340 -12.01 -6.52 -3.62
N SER A 341 -11.33 -6.27 -4.75
CA SER A 341 -11.85 -6.56 -6.09
C SER A 341 -12.07 -8.06 -6.27
N ALA A 342 -11.07 -8.87 -5.96
CA ALA A 342 -11.14 -10.33 -6.08
C ALA A 342 -12.26 -10.92 -5.22
N ALA A 343 -12.43 -10.49 -3.96
CA ALA A 343 -13.50 -10.97 -3.09
C ALA A 343 -14.90 -10.78 -3.70
N ARG A 344 -15.12 -9.63 -4.35
CA ARG A 344 -16.38 -9.32 -5.01
C ARG A 344 -16.63 -10.20 -6.24
N HIS A 345 -15.60 -10.40 -7.06
CA HIS A 345 -15.69 -11.25 -8.25
C HIS A 345 -15.81 -12.72 -7.90
N ILE A 346 -15.16 -13.18 -6.82
CA ILE A 346 -15.33 -14.52 -6.25
C ILE A 346 -16.77 -14.72 -5.78
N ASP A 347 -17.36 -13.77 -5.05
CA ASP A 347 -18.75 -13.88 -4.61
C ASP A 347 -19.72 -13.97 -5.80
N ALA A 348 -19.55 -13.11 -6.81
CA ALA A 348 -20.35 -13.14 -8.03
C ALA A 348 -20.20 -14.48 -8.78
N TYR A 349 -18.96 -14.96 -8.95
CA TYR A 349 -18.64 -16.25 -9.56
C TYR A 349 -19.34 -17.40 -8.84
N LEU A 350 -19.25 -17.44 -7.50
CA LEU A 350 -19.88 -18.49 -6.69
C LEU A 350 -21.41 -18.46 -6.78
N ARG A 351 -22.00 -17.28 -6.97
CA ARG A 351 -23.45 -17.09 -7.15
C ARG A 351 -23.92 -17.28 -8.60
N GLY A 352 -23.01 -17.50 -9.56
CA GLY A 352 -23.35 -17.57 -10.98
C GLY A 352 -23.84 -16.23 -11.56
N GLN A 353 -23.34 -15.12 -11.01
CA GLN A 353 -23.70 -13.75 -11.40
C GLN A 353 -22.47 -13.02 -11.96
N SER A 354 -22.72 -11.96 -12.74
CA SER A 354 -21.66 -11.01 -13.11
C SER A 354 -21.57 -9.90 -12.07
N ALA A 355 -20.35 -9.57 -11.62
CA ALA A 355 -20.16 -8.45 -10.72
C ALA A 355 -20.27 -7.13 -11.51
N SER A 356 -21.20 -6.25 -11.13
CA SER A 356 -21.30 -4.90 -11.72
C SER A 356 -20.33 -3.96 -11.02
N GLU A 357 -19.27 -3.47 -11.69
CA GLU A 357 -18.45 -2.38 -11.13
C GLU A 357 -19.30 -1.13 -10.92
N PRO A 358 -19.31 -0.52 -9.72
CA PRO A 358 -19.90 0.79 -9.57
C PRO A 358 -19.05 1.72 -10.44
N GLY A 359 -19.69 2.46 -11.35
CA GLY A 359 -18.99 3.48 -12.12
C GLY A 359 -18.26 4.44 -11.18
N ALA A 360 -17.09 4.92 -11.60
CA ALA A 360 -16.36 5.92 -10.83
C ALA A 360 -17.28 7.14 -10.61
N PRO A 361 -17.45 7.60 -9.36
CA PRO A 361 -18.24 8.79 -9.12
C PRO A 361 -17.58 9.99 -9.81
N PRO A 362 -18.36 11.00 -10.24
CA PRO A 362 -17.81 12.23 -10.77
C PRO A 362 -16.90 12.89 -9.72
N VAL A 363 -15.78 13.45 -10.17
CA VAL A 363 -14.80 14.12 -9.32
C VAL A 363 -14.95 15.62 -9.49
N ALA A 364 -15.14 16.35 -8.39
CA ALA A 364 -15.12 17.82 -8.39
C ALA A 364 -13.67 18.33 -8.40
N GLY A 365 -13.28 19.08 -9.41
CA GLY A 365 -11.98 19.74 -9.48
C GLY A 365 -11.96 21.02 -8.64
N TYR A 366 -10.76 21.54 -8.35
CA TYR A 366 -10.61 22.78 -7.56
C TYR A 366 -11.37 23.97 -8.16
N GLY A 367 -11.37 24.10 -9.49
CA GLY A 367 -12.08 25.17 -10.21
C GLY A 367 -13.60 25.12 -10.12
N ASP A 368 -14.16 23.97 -9.71
CA ASP A 368 -15.60 23.79 -9.50
C ASP A 368 -16.05 24.22 -8.09
N LEU A 369 -15.09 24.42 -7.18
CA LEU A 369 -15.35 24.76 -5.79
C LEU A 369 -15.47 26.28 -5.61
N HIS A 370 -15.99 26.69 -4.45
CA HIS A 370 -15.96 28.08 -4.00
C HIS A 370 -15.03 28.23 -2.79
N PRO A 371 -13.70 28.42 -3.00
CA PRO A 371 -12.73 28.48 -1.93
C PRO A 371 -12.99 29.57 -0.89
N TRP A 372 -13.63 30.68 -1.27
CA TRP A 372 -14.00 31.77 -0.36
C TRP A 372 -14.99 31.36 0.73
N TYR A 373 -15.70 30.25 0.55
CA TYR A 373 -16.53 29.65 1.60
C TYR A 373 -15.68 29.08 2.74
N PHE A 374 -14.43 28.72 2.44
CA PHE A 374 -13.51 28.07 3.35
C PHE A 374 -12.45 29.08 3.83
N GLY A 375 -12.15 29.04 5.14
CA GLY A 375 -11.05 29.79 5.71
C GLY A 375 -9.71 29.10 5.49
N ASP A 376 -8.64 29.91 5.52
CA ASP A 376 -7.28 29.41 5.67
C ASP A 376 -7.13 28.70 7.01
N ALA A 377 -6.66 27.47 6.97
CA ALA A 377 -6.28 26.69 8.13
C ALA A 377 -5.06 25.84 7.78
N GLY A 378 -3.90 26.21 8.33
CA GLY A 378 -2.65 25.49 8.08
C GLY A 378 -2.67 24.04 8.57
N ARG A 379 -1.94 23.17 7.86
CA ARG A 379 -1.83 21.73 8.12
C ARG A 379 -1.14 21.42 9.45
N ARG A 380 -1.68 20.46 10.20
CA ARG A 380 -1.02 19.85 11.35
C ARG A 380 0.01 18.83 10.89
N ILE A 381 1.19 18.95 11.46
CA ILE A 381 2.35 18.11 11.14
C ILE A 381 2.46 17.07 12.25
N GLN A 382 2.60 15.80 11.87
CA GLN A 382 2.91 14.73 12.81
C GLN A 382 4.31 14.93 13.36
N ARG A 383 4.47 14.68 14.65
CA ARG A 383 5.79 14.77 15.27
C ARG A 383 6.63 13.60 14.81
N GLU A 384 7.91 13.87 14.59
CA GLU A 384 8.89 12.82 14.28
C GLU A 384 9.99 12.86 15.33
N ARG A 385 10.55 11.69 15.64
CA ARG A 385 11.75 11.61 16.47
C ARG A 385 12.93 12.30 15.80
N GLU A 386 13.81 12.91 16.58
CA GLU A 386 15.02 13.55 16.06
C GLU A 386 15.92 12.53 15.32
N PRO A 387 16.48 12.85 14.13
CA PRO A 387 17.28 11.90 13.36
C PRO A 387 18.42 11.23 14.13
N ALA A 388 19.06 11.98 15.04
CA ALA A 388 20.15 11.47 15.87
C ALA A 388 19.73 10.30 16.80
N VAL A 389 18.47 10.25 17.24
CA VAL A 389 17.97 9.16 18.12
C VAL A 389 17.33 8.02 17.34
N ARG A 390 16.92 8.22 16.08
CA ARG A 390 16.26 7.20 15.23
C ARG A 390 17.11 5.95 15.03
N THR A 391 18.43 6.09 15.05
CA THR A 391 19.37 4.99 14.78
C THR A 391 19.68 4.12 16.00
N ALA A 392 19.24 4.52 17.20
CA ALA A 392 19.55 3.81 18.44
C ALA A 392 18.67 2.56 18.66
N ASP A 393 17.47 2.54 18.08
CA ASP A 393 16.47 1.50 18.32
C ASP A 393 15.53 1.31 17.10
N PHE A 394 14.54 0.44 17.27
CA PHE A 394 13.48 0.18 16.29
C PHE A 394 12.12 0.74 16.73
N ALA A 395 12.09 1.68 17.68
CA ALA A 395 10.84 2.34 18.06
C ALA A 395 10.32 3.23 16.93
N GLU A 396 9.00 3.38 16.89
CA GLU A 396 8.30 4.10 15.83
C GLU A 396 8.86 5.52 15.65
N VAL A 397 9.06 5.95 14.40
CA VAL A 397 9.72 7.23 14.08
C VAL A 397 8.72 8.39 14.09
N VAL A 398 7.53 8.16 13.54
CA VAL A 398 6.48 9.17 13.36
C VAL A 398 5.41 8.92 14.40
N ASP A 399 4.99 9.95 15.13
CA ASP A 399 3.90 9.89 16.10
C ASP A 399 2.53 10.03 15.41
N GLY A 400 1.49 9.53 16.08
CA GLY A 400 0.10 9.77 15.67
C GLY A 400 -0.33 11.22 15.96
N LEU A 401 -1.37 11.68 15.27
CA LEU A 401 -2.07 12.90 15.68
C LEU A 401 -2.78 12.66 17.01
N ASP A 402 -2.80 13.67 17.89
CA ASP A 402 -3.71 13.65 19.04
C ASP A 402 -5.16 13.91 18.59
N ALA A 403 -6.13 13.69 19.48
CA ALA A 403 -7.55 13.85 19.15
C ALA A 403 -7.90 15.26 18.67
N GLY A 404 -7.31 16.30 19.27
CA GLY A 404 -7.56 17.69 18.88
C GLY A 404 -7.01 17.99 17.48
N ALA A 405 -5.79 17.56 17.20
CA ALA A 405 -5.14 17.69 15.91
C ALA A 405 -5.85 16.88 14.82
N ALA A 406 -6.29 15.66 15.12
CA ALA A 406 -7.04 14.81 14.19
C ALA A 406 -8.42 15.39 13.87
N THR A 407 -9.16 15.89 14.87
CA THR A 407 -10.44 16.58 14.64
C THR A 407 -10.24 17.86 13.83
N TYR A 408 -9.20 18.65 14.13
CA TYR A 408 -8.86 19.83 13.36
C TYR A 408 -8.53 19.48 11.90
N GLU A 409 -7.70 18.46 11.65
CA GLU A 409 -7.39 18.02 10.28
C GLU A 409 -8.62 17.48 9.55
N ALA A 410 -9.49 16.72 10.21
CA ALA A 410 -10.73 16.26 9.62
C ALA A 410 -11.65 17.43 9.22
N ALA A 411 -11.73 18.48 10.07
CA ALA A 411 -12.49 19.69 9.78
C ALA A 411 -11.91 20.53 8.62
N ARG A 412 -10.66 20.29 8.23
CA ARG A 412 -10.06 20.90 7.04
C ARG A 412 -10.55 20.27 5.73
N CYS A 413 -11.25 19.14 5.74
CA CYS A 413 -11.76 18.57 4.49
C CYS A 413 -12.77 19.53 3.83
N LEU A 414 -12.53 19.89 2.56
CA LEU A 414 -13.45 20.75 1.79
C LEU A 414 -14.74 20.01 1.39
N SER A 415 -14.84 18.70 1.59
CA SER A 415 -15.99 17.87 1.15
C SER A 415 -16.28 17.98 -0.35
N CYS A 416 -15.24 18.10 -1.18
CA CYS A 416 -15.33 18.23 -2.64
C CYS A 416 -16.29 17.19 -3.25
N GLY A 417 -17.28 17.62 -4.02
CA GLY A 417 -18.27 16.78 -4.67
C GLY A 417 -19.31 16.12 -3.73
N THR A 418 -19.25 16.38 -2.42
CA THR A 418 -20.13 15.74 -1.43
C THR A 418 -20.85 16.79 -0.58
N CYS A 419 -22.18 16.74 -0.58
CA CYS A 419 -23.00 17.65 0.22
C CYS A 419 -22.72 17.46 1.72
N PHE A 420 -22.34 18.55 2.40
CA PHE A 420 -22.11 18.63 3.85
C PHE A 420 -23.17 19.48 4.58
N GLU A 421 -24.33 19.67 3.95
CA GLU A 421 -25.50 20.30 4.57
C GLU A 421 -25.32 21.77 4.99
N CYS A 422 -24.56 22.57 4.23
CA CYS A 422 -24.29 23.98 4.50
C CYS A 422 -25.47 24.96 4.39
N ASP A 423 -26.67 24.49 4.03
CA ASP A 423 -27.88 25.27 3.75
C ASP A 423 -27.75 26.32 2.62
N GLY A 424 -26.63 26.41 1.91
CA GLY A 424 -26.41 27.39 0.83
C GLY A 424 -27.41 27.26 -0.32
N CYS A 425 -27.66 26.04 -0.80
CA CYS A 425 -28.66 25.78 -1.84
C CYS A 425 -30.09 26.02 -1.36
N PHE A 426 -30.37 25.76 -0.08
CA PHE A 426 -31.67 25.95 0.54
C PHE A 426 -32.01 27.43 0.66
N GLY A 427 -31.09 28.24 1.21
CA GLY A 427 -31.29 29.68 1.37
C GLY A 427 -31.27 30.47 0.06
N ALA A 428 -30.62 29.96 -0.99
CA ALA A 428 -30.51 30.65 -2.27
C ALA A 428 -31.65 30.33 -3.25
N CYS A 429 -32.55 29.38 -2.94
CA CYS A 429 -33.61 28.98 -3.86
C CYS A 429 -34.76 29.99 -3.86
N PRO A 430 -35.08 30.66 -4.99
CA PRO A 430 -36.15 31.66 -5.03
C PRO A 430 -37.57 31.05 -5.00
N GLU A 431 -37.71 29.76 -5.33
CA GLU A 431 -39.01 29.09 -5.52
C GLU A 431 -39.37 28.12 -4.37
N ASP A 432 -38.58 28.10 -3.30
CA ASP A 432 -38.68 27.10 -2.22
C ASP A 432 -38.69 25.65 -2.76
N ALA A 433 -37.93 25.40 -3.83
CA ALA A 433 -37.85 24.10 -4.50
C ALA A 433 -36.86 23.14 -3.80
N VAL A 434 -36.00 23.64 -2.90
CA VAL A 434 -35.05 22.82 -2.14
C VAL A 434 -35.68 22.44 -0.79
N ILE A 435 -35.84 21.15 -0.54
CA ILE A 435 -36.51 20.62 0.65
C ILE A 435 -35.49 19.93 1.55
N LYS A 436 -35.35 20.42 2.78
CA LYS A 436 -34.48 19.82 3.80
C LYS A 436 -35.11 18.54 4.35
N LEU A 437 -34.37 17.42 4.31
CA LEU A 437 -34.87 16.10 4.74
C LEU A 437 -34.55 15.77 6.21
N GLY A 438 -33.84 16.66 6.89
CA GLY A 438 -33.35 16.48 8.26
C GLY A 438 -31.85 16.11 8.31
N PRO A 439 -31.25 16.06 9.51
CA PRO A 439 -29.81 15.85 9.68
C PRO A 439 -29.31 14.55 9.02
N GLY A 440 -28.24 14.66 8.22
CA GLY A 440 -27.62 13.55 7.50
C GLY A 440 -28.42 13.01 6.32
N ARG A 441 -29.58 13.59 6.01
CA ARG A 441 -30.46 13.18 4.89
C ARG A 441 -30.38 14.12 3.70
N ARG A 442 -29.58 15.19 3.79
CA ARG A 442 -29.34 16.17 2.72
C ARG A 442 -30.64 16.84 2.27
N TYR A 443 -30.72 17.15 0.98
CA TYR A 443 -31.81 17.89 0.37
C TYR A 443 -32.46 17.09 -0.76
N ARG A 444 -33.74 17.36 -0.98
CA ARG A 444 -34.49 16.90 -2.15
C ARG A 444 -34.94 18.11 -2.96
N PHE A 445 -34.91 17.99 -4.29
CA PHE A 445 -35.38 19.04 -5.20
C PHE A 445 -36.81 18.73 -5.65
N GLY A 446 -37.73 19.66 -5.40
CA GLY A 446 -39.10 19.65 -5.92
C GLY A 446 -39.12 20.17 -7.35
N TYR A 447 -39.03 19.25 -8.32
CA TYR A 447 -38.99 19.61 -9.74
C TYR A 447 -40.29 20.26 -10.26
N ASP A 448 -41.39 20.14 -9.52
CA ASP A 448 -42.65 20.83 -9.78
C ASP A 448 -42.58 22.35 -9.54
N ARG A 449 -41.65 22.79 -8.69
CA ARG A 449 -41.39 24.22 -8.39
C ARG A 449 -40.10 24.74 -9.00
N CYS A 450 -39.21 23.83 -9.42
CA CYS A 450 -37.91 24.21 -9.94
C CYS A 450 -38.03 24.88 -11.31
N THR A 451 -37.55 26.12 -11.42
CA THR A 451 -37.51 26.88 -12.68
C THR A 451 -36.24 26.64 -13.51
N GLY A 452 -35.31 25.81 -13.02
CA GLY A 452 -34.04 25.54 -13.71
C GLY A 452 -33.04 26.72 -13.70
N CYS A 453 -33.22 27.72 -12.83
CA CYS A 453 -32.40 28.94 -12.75
C CYS A 453 -30.93 28.75 -12.30
N ALA A 454 -30.51 27.53 -11.97
CA ALA A 454 -29.16 27.15 -11.54
C ALA A 454 -28.63 27.80 -10.23
N THR A 455 -29.37 28.69 -9.56
CA THR A 455 -28.86 29.38 -8.35
C THR A 455 -28.40 28.40 -7.26
N CYS A 456 -29.13 27.31 -7.02
CA CYS A 456 -28.72 26.29 -6.05
C CYS A 456 -27.40 25.60 -6.41
N PHE A 457 -27.16 25.39 -7.71
CA PHE A 457 -25.92 24.84 -8.26
C PHE A 457 -24.77 25.84 -8.12
N ASP A 458 -24.97 27.08 -8.55
CA ASP A 458 -23.98 28.17 -8.49
C ASP A 458 -23.61 28.59 -7.06
N GLN A 459 -24.45 28.29 -6.07
CA GLN A 459 -24.16 28.58 -4.67
C GLN A 459 -23.57 27.37 -3.92
N CYS A 460 -23.47 26.20 -4.56
CA CYS A 460 -22.91 25.02 -3.90
C CYS A 460 -21.39 25.17 -3.75
N PRO A 461 -20.83 25.31 -2.53
CA PRO A 461 -19.40 25.59 -2.39
C PRO A 461 -18.51 24.39 -2.73
N VAL A 462 -19.11 23.21 -2.87
CA VAL A 462 -18.42 21.93 -3.06
C VAL A 462 -18.82 21.21 -4.33
N HIS A 463 -19.62 21.83 -5.20
CA HIS A 463 -20.07 21.22 -6.44
C HIS A 463 -20.77 19.86 -6.25
N ALA A 464 -21.62 19.75 -5.22
CA ALA A 464 -22.40 18.54 -4.92
C ALA A 464 -23.74 18.46 -5.66
N ILE A 465 -24.04 19.45 -6.51
CA ILE A 465 -25.26 19.54 -7.31
C ILE A 465 -24.82 19.47 -8.78
N SER A 466 -25.59 18.80 -9.62
CA SER A 466 -25.36 18.77 -11.07
C SER A 466 -26.61 19.24 -11.79
N MET A 467 -26.43 20.08 -12.80
CA MET A 467 -27.51 20.49 -13.69
C MET A 467 -27.65 19.48 -14.83
N ILE A 468 -28.85 18.94 -15.01
CA ILE A 468 -29.15 18.02 -16.10
C ILE A 468 -30.02 18.77 -17.11
N PRO A 469 -29.64 18.82 -18.40
CA PRO A 469 -30.48 19.41 -19.43
C PRO A 469 -31.86 18.75 -19.45
N GLU A 470 -32.91 19.57 -19.47
CA GLU A 470 -34.25 19.06 -19.69
C GLU A 470 -34.33 18.48 -21.10
N VAL A 471 -34.58 17.17 -21.19
CA VAL A 471 -34.76 16.50 -22.47
C VAL A 471 -36.09 16.99 -23.03
N ARG A 472 -36.05 17.82 -24.07
CA ARG A 472 -37.26 18.24 -24.77
C ARG A 472 -37.94 16.98 -25.34
N PRO A 473 -39.23 16.75 -25.09
CA PRO A 473 -39.97 15.61 -25.62
C PRO A 473 -40.04 15.60 -27.15
#